data_AF-A0A9W6NNI8-F1
#
_entry.id   AF-A0A9W6NNI8-F1
#
_cell.length_a   1.000
_cell.length_b   1.000
_cell.length_c   1.000
_cell.angle_alpha   90.00
_cell.angle_beta   90.00
_cell.angle_gamma   90.00
#
_symmetry.space_group_name_H-M   'P 1'
#
loop_
_entity.id
_entity.type
_entity.pdbx_description
1 polymer ?
#
loop_
_entity_poly.entity_id
_entity_poly.type
_entity_poly.pdbx_seq_one_letter_code
_entity_poly.pdbx_strand_id
1 'polypeptide(L)'
;MTRTRRPSPQTTTVLHALAAQPATWRYGYGLGLEVGLRAGTLYPILMRLCDRGLLEAVWEDGPPPGRPPRHLYRLTGDGLQLAAATPATAPAEAAPAPARRARLRGAW
;
A
#
# COMPACT_ATOMS: atom_id res chain seq x y z
N MET A 1 -17.46 4.94 -17.97
CA MET A 1 -17.60 3.66 -17.23
C MET A 1 -16.22 3.10 -16.90
N THR A 2 -15.67 3.45 -15.74
CA THR A 2 -14.38 2.92 -15.28
C THR A 2 -14.59 1.48 -14.83
N ARG A 3 -14.14 0.52 -15.65
CA ARG A 3 -14.24 -0.91 -15.35
C ARG A 3 -13.48 -1.18 -14.04
N THR A 4 -14.19 -1.57 -12.98
CA THR A 4 -13.62 -1.92 -11.68
C THR A 4 -12.79 -3.18 -11.85
N ARG A 5 -11.50 -3.02 -12.20
CA ARG A 5 -10.59 -4.16 -12.26
C ARG A 5 -10.36 -4.66 -10.85
N ARG A 6 -10.46 -5.98 -10.70
CA ARG A 6 -10.10 -6.67 -9.48
C ARG A 6 -8.65 -6.30 -9.10
N PRO A 7 -8.37 -6.01 -7.81
CA PRO A 7 -7.02 -5.73 -7.35
C PRO A 7 -6.05 -6.87 -7.72
N SER A 8 -4.78 -6.53 -7.97
CA SER A 8 -3.75 -7.56 -8.15
C SER A 8 -3.55 -8.36 -6.86
N PRO A 9 -3.05 -9.61 -6.90
CA PRO A 9 -2.80 -10.41 -5.70
C PRO A 9 -1.98 -9.65 -4.64
N GLN A 10 -0.91 -8.95 -5.07
CA GLN A 10 -0.08 -8.13 -4.19
C GLN A 10 -0.86 -6.98 -3.54
N THR A 11 -1.78 -6.34 -4.27
CA THR A 11 -2.65 -5.29 -3.74
C THR A 11 -3.64 -5.87 -2.73
N THR A 12 -4.21 -7.04 -3.03
CA THR A 12 -5.08 -7.78 -2.13
C THR A 12 -4.36 -8.10 -0.81
N THR A 13 -3.13 -8.63 -0.86
CA THR A 13 -2.34 -8.90 0.34
C THR A 13 -2.12 -7.64 1.19
N VAL A 14 -1.79 -6.51 0.57
CA VAL A 14 -1.61 -5.22 1.27
C VAL A 14 -2.92 -4.74 1.91
N LEU A 15 -4.05 -4.83 1.20
CA LEU A 15 -5.37 -4.47 1.72
C LEU A 15 -5.72 -5.31 2.96
N HIS A 16 -5.55 -6.62 2.89
CA HIS A 16 -5.83 -7.52 4.02
C HIS A 16 -4.92 -7.27 5.22
N ALA A 17 -3.63 -7.04 5.00
CA ALA A 17 -2.68 -6.74 6.07
C ALA A 17 -2.99 -5.43 6.79
N LEU A 18 -3.49 -4.41 6.08
CA LEU A 18 -3.94 -3.17 6.70
C LEU A 18 -5.31 -3.31 7.38
N ALA A 19 -6.21 -4.13 6.81
CA ALA A 19 -7.53 -4.39 7.35
C ALA A 19 -7.50 -5.24 8.64
N ALA A 20 -6.41 -5.96 8.91
CA ALA A 20 -6.23 -6.73 10.14
C ALA A 20 -6.31 -5.87 11.42
N GLN A 21 -5.88 -4.61 11.34
CA GLN A 21 -5.94 -3.64 12.45
C GLN A 21 -6.32 -2.26 11.91
N PRO A 22 -7.62 -2.04 11.59
CA PRO A 22 -8.04 -0.90 10.78
C PRO A 22 -7.88 0.46 11.49
N ALA A 23 -7.87 0.48 12.82
CA ALA A 23 -7.65 1.69 13.61
C ALA A 23 -6.16 2.06 13.73
N THR A 24 -5.25 1.13 13.44
CA THR A 24 -3.82 1.28 13.68
C THR A 24 -3.14 1.91 12.47
N TRP A 25 -2.32 2.93 12.74
CA TRP A 25 -1.40 3.50 11.75
C TRP A 25 -0.20 2.56 11.51
N ARG A 26 0.08 2.26 10.24
CA ARG A 26 1.05 1.22 9.86
C ARG A 26 2.24 1.81 9.13
N TYR A 27 3.45 1.53 9.62
CA TYR A 27 4.67 1.97 8.97
C TYR A 27 4.92 1.20 7.67
N GLY A 28 5.07 1.91 6.55
CA GLY A 28 5.21 1.31 5.22
C GLY A 28 6.32 0.26 5.11
N TYR A 29 7.51 0.52 5.66
CA TYR A 29 8.59 -0.47 5.62
C TYR A 29 8.26 -1.73 6.42
N GLY A 30 7.70 -1.58 7.62
CA GLY A 30 7.27 -2.72 8.44
C GLY A 30 6.18 -3.54 7.76
N LEU A 31 5.21 -2.87 7.13
CA LEU A 31 4.18 -3.51 6.31
C LEU A 31 4.80 -4.34 5.17
N GLY A 32 5.80 -3.80 4.47
CA GLY A 32 6.49 -4.52 3.41
C GLY A 32 7.17 -5.81 3.87
N LEU A 33 7.80 -5.77 5.04
CA LEU A 33 8.39 -6.96 5.67
C LEU A 33 7.31 -8.00 6.02
N GLU A 34 6.20 -7.55 6.62
CA GLU A 34 5.09 -8.44 7.00
C GLU A 34 4.45 -9.14 5.80
N VAL A 35 4.24 -8.43 4.69
CA VAL A 35 3.61 -8.99 3.49
C VAL A 35 4.61 -9.57 2.47
N GLY A 36 5.91 -9.58 2.79
CA GLY A 36 6.96 -10.10 1.89
C GLY A 36 7.14 -9.30 0.60
N LEU A 37 6.81 -8.01 0.59
CA LEU A 37 6.93 -7.15 -0.60
C LEU A 37 8.15 -6.23 -0.51
N ARG A 38 8.92 -6.19 -1.60
CA ARG A 38 10.00 -5.21 -1.77
C ARG A 38 9.44 -3.80 -1.87
N ALA A 39 10.22 -2.81 -1.43
CA ALA A 39 9.86 -1.38 -1.48
C ALA A 39 9.42 -0.93 -2.89
N GLY A 40 10.11 -1.38 -3.94
CA GLY A 40 9.79 -1.06 -5.34
C GLY A 40 8.43 -1.58 -5.82
N THR A 41 7.81 -2.52 -5.11
CA THR A 41 6.45 -3.01 -5.38
C THR A 41 5.45 -2.39 -4.41
N LEU A 42 5.80 -2.35 -3.12
CA LEU A 42 4.92 -1.87 -2.06
C LEU A 42 4.53 -0.40 -2.24
N TYR A 43 5.50 0.50 -2.37
CA TYR A 43 5.19 1.94 -2.39
C TYR A 43 4.35 2.33 -3.61
N PRO A 44 4.59 1.79 -4.83
CA PRO A 44 3.66 2.01 -5.95
C PRO A 44 2.24 1.46 -5.72
N ILE A 45 2.06 0.42 -4.89
CA ILE A 45 0.72 -0.02 -4.48
C ILE A 45 0.10 1.01 -3.53
N LEU A 46 0.82 1.41 -2.48
CA LEU A 46 0.34 2.37 -1.49
C LEU A 46 -0.04 3.71 -2.14
N MET A 47 0.81 4.24 -3.04
CA MET A 47 0.53 5.46 -3.80
C MET A 47 -0.78 5.34 -4.58
N ARG A 48 -0.97 4.26 -5.35
CA ARG A 48 -2.21 4.03 -6.11
C ARG A 48 -3.45 3.88 -5.23
N LEU A 49 -3.31 3.39 -3.99
CA LEU A 49 -4.42 3.32 -3.04
C LEU A 49 -4.74 4.70 -2.47
N CYS A 50 -3.74 5.51 -2.14
CA CYS A 50 -3.91 6.90 -1.73
C CYS A 50 -4.57 7.73 -2.83
N ASP A 51 -4.07 7.65 -4.07
CA ASP A 51 -4.60 8.35 -5.24
C ASP A 51 -6.08 8.04 -5.50
N ARG A 52 -6.55 6.87 -5.03
CA ARG A 52 -7.93 6.41 -5.15
C ARG A 52 -8.79 6.68 -3.92
N GLY A 53 -8.26 7.36 -2.89
CA GLY A 53 -8.97 7.62 -1.64
C GLY A 53 -9.21 6.38 -0.78
N LEU A 54 -8.49 5.28 -1.04
CA LEU A 54 -8.64 4.00 -0.32
C LEU A 54 -7.70 3.92 0.89
N LEU A 55 -6.74 4.83 0.97
CA LEU A 55 -5.67 4.83 1.96
C LEU A 55 -5.36 6.26 2.38
N GLU A 56 -5.28 6.48 3.68
CA GLU A 56 -4.72 7.69 4.28
C GLU A 56 -3.22 7.49 4.48
N ALA A 57 -2.45 8.56 4.24
CA ALA A 57 -1.03 8.62 4.52
C ALA A 57 -0.72 9.87 5.33
N VAL A 58 0.00 9.69 6.43
CA VAL A 58 0.44 10.79 7.29
C VAL A 58 1.91 10.60 7.64
N TRP A 59 2.58 11.71 7.93
CA TRP A 59 3.88 11.64 8.60
C TRP A 59 3.67 11.32 10.08
N GLU A 60 4.58 10.54 10.65
CA GLU A 60 4.67 10.29 12.08
C GLU A 60 4.83 11.61 12.83
N ASP A 61 3.94 11.85 13.80
CA ASP A 61 4.01 13.01 14.68
C ASP A 61 5.02 12.76 15.81
N GLY A 62 5.80 13.78 16.16
CA GLY A 62 6.84 13.70 17.20
C GLY A 62 7.88 12.59 16.99
N PRO A 63 8.63 12.57 15.87
CA PRO A 63 9.65 11.56 15.64
C PRO A 63 10.76 11.64 16.71
N PRO A 64 11.32 10.50 17.17
CA PRO A 64 12.45 10.49 18.09
C PRO A 64 13.64 11.26 17.52
N PRO A 65 14.44 11.94 18.37
CA PRO A 65 15.65 12.61 17.92
C PRO A 65 16.60 11.62 17.25
N GLY A 66 17.17 12.02 16.11
CA GLY A 66 18.16 11.22 15.38
C GLY A 66 17.61 10.36 14.24
N ARG A 67 16.31 10.44 13.90
CA ARG A 67 15.79 9.87 12.65
C ARG A 67 14.71 10.74 12.00
N PRO A 68 14.57 10.71 10.67
CA PRO A 68 13.45 11.36 10.01
C PRO A 68 12.10 10.74 10.41
N PRO A 69 11.01 11.50 10.29
CA PRO A 69 9.66 10.98 10.48
C PRO A 69 9.35 9.86 9.49
N ARG A 70 8.51 8.91 9.92
CA ARG A 70 8.07 7.79 9.08
C ARG A 70 6.75 8.13 8.38
N HIS A 71 6.55 7.61 7.17
CA HIS A 71 5.22 7.56 6.59
C HIS A 71 4.40 6.44 7.21
N LEU A 72 3.22 6.80 7.69
CA LEU A 72 2.23 5.92 8.28
C LEU A 72 1.01 5.84 7.38
N TYR A 73 0.43 4.66 7.28
CA TYR A 73 -0.67 4.35 6.38
C TYR A 73 -1.83 3.70 7.14
N ARG A 74 -3.06 4.01 6.74
CA ARG A 74 -4.28 3.40 7.28
C ARG A 74 -5.36 3.35 6.20
N LEU A 75 -6.17 2.30 6.17
CA LEU A 75 -7.29 2.25 5.23
C LEU A 75 -8.36 3.27 5.59
N THR A 76 -8.95 3.89 4.58
CA THR A 76 -10.20 4.63 4.72
C THR A 76 -11.38 3.66 4.83
N GLY A 77 -12.58 4.17 5.12
CA GLY A 77 -13.80 3.36 5.05
C GLY A 77 -13.99 2.65 3.71
N ASP A 78 -13.70 3.34 2.60
CA ASP A 78 -13.77 2.78 1.25
C ASP A 78 -12.70 1.71 1.01
N GLY A 79 -11.50 1.92 1.56
CA GLY A 79 -10.42 0.93 1.55
C GLY A 79 -10.82 -0.36 2.27
N LEU A 80 -11.48 -0.25 3.42
CA LEU A 80 -12.00 -1.39 4.18
C LEU A 80 -13.11 -2.14 3.43
N GLN A 81 -14.04 -1.40 2.81
CA GLN A 81 -15.08 -2.01 1.97
C GLN A 81 -14.46 -2.79 0.80
N LEU A 82 -13.43 -2.22 0.16
CA LEU A 82 -12.72 -2.91 -0.92
C LEU A 82 -12.00 -4.18 -0.43
N ALA A 83 -11.38 -4.13 0.75
CA ALA A 83 -10.73 -5.28 1.37
C ALA A 83 -11.74 -6.40 1.64
N ALA A 84 -12.91 -6.07 2.20
CA ALA A 84 -14.00 -7.02 2.46
C ALA A 84 -14.58 -7.62 1.17
N ALA A 85 -14.70 -6.83 0.10
CA ALA A 85 -15.21 -7.29 -1.19
C ALA A 85 -14.19 -8.11 -2.00
N THR A 86 -12.91 -8.13 -1.60
CA THR A 86 -11.84 -8.82 -2.31
C THR A 86 -11.43 -10.06 -1.54
N PRO A 87 -11.74 -11.28 -2.02
CA PRO A 87 -11.39 -12.49 -1.28
C PRO A 87 -9.86 -12.63 -1.19
N ALA A 88 -9.39 -13.11 -0.05
CA ALA A 88 -7.99 -13.37 0.18
C ALA A 88 -7.45 -14.29 -0.91
N THR A 89 -6.37 -13.87 -1.57
CA THR A 89 -5.63 -14.71 -2.50
C THR A 89 -4.37 -15.15 -1.77
N ALA A 90 -4.04 -16.44 -1.82
CA ALA A 90 -2.77 -16.94 -1.28
C ALA A 90 -1.61 -16.10 -1.87
N PRO A 91 -0.56 -15.77 -1.09
CA PRO A 91 0.51 -14.92 -1.56
C PRO A 91 1.12 -15.56 -2.81
N ALA A 92 0.87 -14.95 -3.96
CA ALA A 92 1.53 -15.31 -5.20
C ALA A 92 3.00 -14.96 -5.00
N GLU A 93 3.82 -16.00 -4.85
CA GLU A 93 5.27 -15.94 -4.80
C GLU A 93 5.75 -14.90 -5.81
N ALA A 94 6.54 -13.94 -5.33
CA ALA A 94 6.79 -12.67 -6.01
C ALA A 94 7.33 -12.88 -7.43
N ALA A 95 6.42 -12.98 -8.41
CA ALA A 95 6.77 -12.98 -9.80
C ALA A 95 7.53 -11.68 -10.09
N PRO A 96 8.68 -11.74 -10.81
CA PRO A 96 9.46 -10.54 -11.09
C PRO A 96 8.57 -9.52 -11.81
N ALA A 97 8.44 -8.34 -11.21
CA ALA A 97 7.68 -7.25 -11.80
C ALA A 97 8.22 -6.99 -13.21
N PRO A 98 7.37 -6.92 -14.26
CA PRO A 98 7.84 -6.48 -15.56
C PRO A 98 8.34 -5.04 -15.40
N ALA A 99 9.62 -4.83 -15.68
CA ALA A 99 10.27 -3.53 -15.63
C ALA A 99 9.57 -2.58 -16.61
N ARG A 100 8.57 -1.84 -16.13
CA ARG A 100 7.90 -0.84 -16.94
C ARG A 100 8.72 0.45 -16.86
N ARG A 101 9.55 0.67 -17.89
CA ARG A 101 10.16 1.97 -18.20
C ARG A 101 9.11 3.08 -18.09
N ALA A 102 9.24 3.96 -17.11
CA ALA A 102 8.56 5.25 -17.09
C ALA A 102 9.63 6.33 -16.99
N ARG A 103 9.78 7.05 -18.10
CA ARG A 103 10.63 8.23 -18.24
C ARG A 103 10.17 9.27 -17.22
N LEU A 104 11.02 9.62 -16.27
CA LEU A 104 10.86 10.84 -15.48
C LEU A 104 11.12 12.02 -16.42
N ARG A 105 10.04 12.62 -16.94
CA ARG A 105 10.08 14.01 -17.40
C ARG A 105 9.68 14.87 -16.20
N GLY A 106 10.66 15.62 -15.72
CA GLY A 106 10.60 16.93 -15.04
C GLY A 106 9.41 17.28 -14.15
N ALA A 107 9.72 17.55 -12.89
CA ALA A 107 9.34 18.80 -12.24
C ALA A 107 10.35 19.03 -11.09
N TRP A 108 10.96 20.21 -11.10
CA TRP A 108 11.84 20.71 -10.04
C TRP A 108 11.03 21.15 -8.84
#